data_AF-A0A6A7GDH9-F1
#
_entry.id   AF-A0A6A7GDH9-F1
#
_cell.length_a   1.000
_cell.length_b   1.000
_cell.length_c   1.000
_cell.angle_alpha   90.00
_cell.angle_beta   90.00
_cell.angle_gamma   90.00
#
_symmetry.space_group_name_H-M   'P 1'
#
loop_
_entity.id
_entity.type
_entity.pdbx_description
1 polymer ?
#
loop_
_entity_poly.entity_id
_entity_poly.type
_entity_poly.pdbx_seq_one_letter_code
_entity_poly.pdbx_strand_id
1 'polypeptide(L)'
;MHSVLSYLLVILPVMALTCSQLSHACDERGDESCDGSADFKPLPHIWTHTDDGGWSGAAEDVALNLAREGPCTIDVRHADDLSQEEFLRSYASSRPVVIKGASDNKNFKLLTRKATLLSQLGDSTVRLSSANTYSYDKLDVPFAQYCEEHMHPQDLSTLGNETFYLFGDHTQPEWVSLLTHYSLPPYFLPQHSPMLSFG
;
A
#
# COMPACT_ATOMS: atom_id res chain seq x y z
N MET A 1 -21.35 32.85 -15.90
CA MET A 1 -21.75 31.62 -15.20
C MET A 1 -20.61 30.62 -15.39
N HIS A 2 -19.65 30.64 -14.47
CA HIS A 2 -18.42 29.86 -14.58
C HIS A 2 -18.66 28.45 -14.02
N SER A 3 -18.40 27.47 -14.88
CA SER A 3 -18.37 26.04 -14.57
C SER A 3 -17.26 25.75 -13.57
N VAL A 4 -17.62 25.22 -12.41
CA VAL A 4 -16.66 24.78 -11.38
C VAL A 4 -16.37 23.31 -11.66
N LEU A 5 -15.17 23.04 -12.20
CA LEU A 5 -14.61 21.69 -12.27
C LEU A 5 -14.53 21.12 -10.86
N SER A 6 -15.33 20.08 -10.59
CA SER A 6 -15.22 19.27 -9.39
C SER A 6 -14.04 18.32 -9.56
N TYR A 7 -13.06 18.43 -8.66
CA TYR A 7 -11.91 17.57 -8.61
C TYR A 7 -12.34 16.15 -8.21
N LEU A 8 -12.06 15.22 -9.11
CA LEU A 8 -12.21 13.78 -8.93
C LEU A 8 -10.94 13.29 -8.22
N LEU A 9 -11.02 12.87 -6.95
CA LEU A 9 -9.91 12.19 -6.29
C LEU A 9 -9.89 10.73 -6.75
N VAL A 10 -9.28 10.50 -7.92
CA VAL A 10 -8.87 9.18 -8.39
C VAL A 10 -7.39 9.06 -8.09
N ILE A 11 -7.02 8.25 -7.10
CA ILE A 11 -5.62 7.82 -6.97
C ILE A 11 -5.39 6.72 -8.02
N LEU A 12 -5.18 7.15 -9.26
CA LEU A 12 -4.48 6.38 -10.29
C LEU A 12 -3.22 7.17 -10.63
N PRO A 13 -2.02 6.74 -10.19
CA PRO A 13 -0.83 7.14 -10.91
C PRO A 13 -0.78 6.34 -12.20
N VAL A 14 -1.37 6.89 -13.27
CA VAL A 14 -1.00 6.49 -14.63
C VAL A 14 0.36 7.12 -14.92
N MET A 15 1.42 6.36 -14.67
CA MET A 15 2.73 6.60 -15.27
C MET A 15 2.96 5.49 -16.28
N ALA A 16 2.63 5.78 -17.54
CA ALA A 16 3.07 4.99 -18.67
C ALA A 16 4.59 5.19 -18.83
N LEU A 17 5.39 4.36 -18.14
CA LEU A 17 6.78 4.18 -18.51
C LEU A 17 6.82 3.15 -19.63
N THR A 18 7.14 3.60 -20.83
CA THR A 18 7.42 2.75 -21.97
C THR A 18 8.51 1.75 -21.59
N CYS A 19 8.20 0.46 -21.79
CA CYS A 19 9.07 -0.69 -21.57
C CYS A 19 10.25 -0.73 -22.56
N SER A 20 11.12 0.29 -22.54
CA SER A 20 12.31 0.37 -23.41
C SER A 20 13.60 0.75 -22.68
N GLN A 21 13.59 0.85 -21.34
CA GLN A 21 14.80 1.18 -20.57
C GLN A 21 15.24 0.10 -19.57
N LEU A 22 14.47 -0.99 -19.43
CA LEU A 22 14.84 -2.14 -18.58
C LEU A 22 15.75 -3.16 -19.28
N SER A 23 16.04 -3.02 -20.59
CA SER A 23 16.86 -3.97 -21.34
C SER A 23 18.36 -3.68 -21.33
N HIS A 24 18.83 -2.60 -20.68
CA HIS A 24 20.23 -2.18 -20.73
C HIS A 24 21.05 -2.45 -19.47
N ALA A 25 20.48 -3.06 -18.43
CA ALA A 25 21.21 -3.37 -17.19
C ALA A 25 21.69 -4.84 -17.09
N CYS A 26 21.38 -5.67 -18.09
CA CYS A 26 21.77 -7.07 -18.14
C CYS A 26 22.77 -7.32 -19.27
N ASP A 27 23.93 -6.66 -19.26
CA ASP A 27 25.10 -7.18 -19.96
C ASP A 27 26.40 -6.62 -19.36
N GLU A 28 27.44 -7.45 -19.40
CA GLU A 28 28.83 -7.20 -18.98
C GLU A 28 29.19 -7.38 -17.50
N ARG A 29 28.96 -8.60 -17.01
CA ARG A 29 30.02 -9.48 -16.48
C ARG A 29 29.39 -10.81 -16.07
N GLY A 30 29.93 -11.90 -16.63
CA GLY A 30 29.48 -13.24 -16.32
C GLY A 30 29.58 -13.57 -14.83
N ASP A 31 28.66 -14.43 -14.41
CA ASP A 31 28.56 -15.09 -13.11
C ASP A 31 27.82 -14.30 -12.01
N GLU A 32 26.49 -14.31 -12.07
CA GLU A 32 25.59 -14.72 -10.97
C GLU A 32 24.14 -14.75 -11.50
N SER A 33 23.43 -15.82 -11.20
CA SER A 33 22.00 -15.97 -11.50
C SER A 33 21.22 -14.80 -10.89
N CYS A 34 20.35 -14.14 -11.66
CA CYS A 34 19.28 -13.30 -11.12
C CYS A 34 18.19 -14.16 -10.43
N ASP A 35 18.61 -15.10 -9.60
CA ASP A 35 17.81 -15.72 -8.54
C ASP A 35 18.12 -14.94 -7.28
N GLY A 36 17.68 -13.68 -7.26
CA GLY A 36 17.61 -12.88 -6.05
C GLY A 36 16.30 -13.14 -5.33
N SER A 37 15.79 -14.38 -5.30
CA SER A 37 14.62 -14.70 -4.49
C SER A 37 15.04 -14.65 -3.03
N ALA A 38 15.00 -13.44 -2.45
CA ALA A 38 14.97 -13.30 -1.00
C ALA A 38 13.79 -14.14 -0.52
N ASP A 39 14.10 -15.25 0.15
CA ASP A 39 13.15 -16.25 0.61
C ASP A 39 12.33 -15.64 1.77
N PHE A 40 11.29 -14.88 1.40
CA PHE A 40 10.43 -14.15 2.32
C PHE A 40 9.65 -15.15 3.16
N LYS A 41 10.04 -15.30 4.42
CA LYS A 41 9.44 -16.27 5.33
C LYS A 41 8.66 -15.59 6.44
N PRO A 42 7.46 -16.10 6.79
CA PRO A 42 6.81 -15.71 8.03
C PRO A 42 7.71 -16.06 9.23
N LEU A 43 7.75 -15.20 10.25
CA LEU A 43 8.41 -15.53 11.50
C LEU A 43 7.69 -16.68 12.23
N PRO A 44 8.40 -17.66 12.83
CA PRO A 44 7.80 -18.73 13.62
C PRO A 44 7.05 -18.15 14.83
N HIS A 45 5.79 -18.54 14.98
CA HIS A 45 4.74 -17.84 15.73
C HIS A 45 4.96 -17.57 17.23
N ILE A 46 4.54 -16.36 17.65
CA ILE A 46 3.62 -16.20 18.80
C ILE A 46 2.36 -15.50 18.28
N TRP A 47 1.22 -16.19 18.36
CA TRP A 47 -0.09 -15.60 18.06
C TRP A 47 -0.65 -14.97 19.33
N THR A 48 -0.71 -13.64 19.38
CA THR A 48 -1.68 -12.93 20.21
C THR A 48 -2.70 -12.31 19.29
N HIS A 49 -3.98 -12.69 19.44
CA HIS A 49 -5.11 -12.22 18.63
C HIS A 49 -5.45 -10.72 18.84
N THR A 50 -4.53 -9.98 19.46
CA THR A 50 -4.68 -8.62 20.01
C THR A 50 -3.47 -7.74 19.69
N ASP A 51 -2.64 -8.11 18.72
CA ASP A 51 -1.57 -7.23 18.26
C ASP A 51 -2.17 -6.18 17.32
N ASP A 52 -2.61 -5.06 17.89
CA ASP A 52 -3.03 -3.85 17.14
C ASP A 52 -1.84 -3.16 16.45
N GLY A 53 -0.69 -3.84 16.29
CA GLY A 53 0.56 -3.29 15.78
C GLY A 53 1.31 -2.45 16.82
N GLY A 54 1.00 -2.62 18.11
CA GLY A 54 1.51 -1.82 19.22
C GLY A 54 0.86 -0.44 19.36
N TRP A 55 -0.22 -0.16 18.64
CA TRP A 55 -0.94 1.11 18.74
C TRP A 55 -1.88 1.08 19.95
N SER A 56 -1.49 1.75 21.04
CA SER A 56 -2.40 2.07 22.13
C SER A 56 -2.93 3.49 21.95
N GLY A 57 -4.22 3.65 21.65
CA GLY A 57 -4.87 4.94 21.88
C GLY A 57 -4.78 5.25 23.38
N ALA A 58 -4.35 6.44 23.76
CA ALA A 58 -4.49 6.87 25.15
C ALA A 58 -5.98 6.76 25.48
N ALA A 59 -6.33 5.93 26.48
CA ALA A 59 -7.72 5.65 26.84
C ALA A 59 -8.53 6.91 27.24
N GLU A 60 -7.85 8.05 27.40
CA GLU A 60 -8.40 9.35 27.75
C GLU A 60 -8.80 10.22 26.53
N ASP A 61 -8.42 9.83 25.30
CA ASP A 61 -8.60 10.65 24.09
C ASP A 61 -9.85 10.29 23.27
N VAL A 62 -10.94 9.90 23.94
CA VAL A 62 -12.25 9.70 23.27
C VAL A 62 -12.72 10.98 22.56
N ALA A 63 -12.24 12.15 23.01
CA ALA A 63 -12.47 13.46 22.38
C ALA A 63 -11.70 13.68 21.06
N LEU A 64 -10.63 12.90 20.79
CA LEU A 64 -9.86 12.92 19.54
C LEU A 64 -10.37 11.92 18.49
N ASN A 65 -11.45 11.19 18.75
CA ASN A 65 -12.16 10.44 17.72
C ASN A 65 -12.83 11.42 16.74
N LEU A 66 -12.03 11.96 15.82
CA LEU A 66 -12.44 12.92 14.79
C LEU A 66 -13.53 12.36 13.87
N ALA A 67 -13.64 11.04 13.77
CA ALA A 67 -14.67 10.34 13.01
C ALA A 67 -15.59 9.56 13.95
N ARG A 68 -16.89 9.84 13.86
CA ARG A 68 -17.94 8.95 14.39
C ARG A 68 -18.30 7.99 13.29
N GLU A 69 -18.46 6.71 13.62
CA GLU A 69 -18.91 5.70 12.67
C GLU A 69 -20.24 6.13 12.05
N GLY A 70 -20.21 6.50 10.77
CA GLY A 70 -21.38 6.92 9.99
C GLY A 70 -21.97 5.75 9.20
N PRO A 71 -23.16 5.92 8.59
CA PRO A 71 -23.69 4.91 7.69
C PRO A 71 -22.73 4.71 6.51
N CYS A 72 -22.34 3.45 6.25
CA CYS A 72 -21.47 3.13 5.13
C CYS A 72 -22.23 3.40 3.81
N THR A 73 -21.71 4.30 2.98
CA THR A 73 -22.30 4.67 1.69
C THR A 73 -21.69 3.93 0.51
N ILE A 74 -20.67 3.10 0.76
CA ILE A 74 -19.98 2.30 -0.25
C ILE A 74 -20.60 0.90 -0.23
N ASP A 75 -21.02 0.42 -1.40
CA ASP A 75 -21.53 -0.95 -1.55
C ASP A 75 -20.46 -1.95 -1.11
N VAL A 76 -20.89 -2.98 -0.38
CA VAL A 76 -20.02 -4.06 0.07
C VAL A 76 -20.54 -5.38 -0.51
N ARG A 77 -19.73 -6.03 -1.35
CA ARG A 77 -20.09 -7.25 -2.09
C ARG A 77 -19.16 -8.41 -1.72
N HIS A 78 -19.63 -9.65 -1.84
CA HIS A 78 -18.76 -10.82 -1.76
C HIS A 78 -18.36 -11.26 -3.16
N ALA A 79 -17.14 -11.75 -3.35
CA ALA A 79 -16.68 -12.15 -4.69
C ALA A 79 -17.55 -13.27 -5.30
N ASP A 80 -18.09 -14.16 -4.46
CA ASP A 80 -19.02 -15.23 -4.88
C ASP A 80 -20.34 -14.70 -5.48
N ASP A 81 -20.74 -13.46 -5.15
CA ASP A 81 -21.99 -12.85 -5.60
C ASP A 81 -21.80 -11.79 -6.70
N LEU A 82 -20.55 -11.50 -7.10
CA LEU A 82 -20.22 -10.42 -8.02
C LEU A 82 -19.45 -10.97 -9.22
N SER A 83 -20.13 -11.04 -10.37
CA SER A 83 -19.50 -11.46 -11.61
C SER A 83 -18.63 -10.35 -12.22
N GLN A 84 -17.69 -10.74 -13.10
CA GLN A 84 -16.88 -9.79 -13.87
C GLN A 84 -17.74 -8.82 -14.71
N GLU A 85 -18.82 -9.32 -15.33
CA GLU A 85 -19.72 -8.49 -16.13
C GLU A 85 -20.46 -7.46 -15.26
N GLU A 86 -20.96 -7.89 -14.09
CA GLU A 86 -21.64 -7.00 -13.16
C GLU A 86 -20.69 -5.95 -12.60
N PHE A 87 -19.45 -6.35 -12.29
CA PHE A 87 -18.38 -5.45 -11.87
C PHE A 87 -18.12 -4.34 -12.90
N LEU A 88 -17.91 -4.72 -14.16
CA LEU A 88 -17.67 -3.76 -15.25
C LEU A 88 -18.85 -2.82 -15.46
N ARG A 89 -20.07 -3.37 -15.47
CA ARG A 89 -21.29 -2.59 -15.75
C ARG A 89 -21.66 -1.63 -14.62
N SER A 90 -21.46 -2.04 -13.36
CA SER A 90 -22.05 -1.36 -12.20
C SER A 90 -21.05 -0.58 -11.36
N TYR A 91 -19.76 -0.90 -11.45
CA TYR A 91 -18.75 -0.38 -10.51
C TYR A 91 -17.53 0.23 -11.21
N ALA A 92 -16.90 -0.48 -12.16
CA ALA A 92 -15.58 -0.15 -12.74
C ALA A 92 -15.32 1.33 -13.09
N SER A 93 -16.34 2.07 -13.55
CA SER A 93 -16.21 3.49 -13.90
C SER A 93 -17.34 4.37 -13.34
N SER A 94 -18.16 3.83 -12.43
CA SER A 94 -19.40 4.49 -12.00
C SER A 94 -19.42 4.80 -10.51
N ARG A 95 -19.04 3.86 -9.65
CA ARG A 95 -19.09 4.03 -8.19
C ARG A 95 -18.17 3.04 -7.47
N PRO A 96 -17.65 3.41 -6.28
CA PRO A 96 -16.79 2.53 -5.51
C PRO A 96 -17.53 1.30 -4.98
N VAL A 97 -16.78 0.22 -4.75
CA VAL A 97 -17.26 -1.01 -4.12
C VAL A 97 -16.15 -1.61 -3.25
N VAL A 98 -16.51 -2.14 -2.08
CA VAL A 98 -15.63 -2.99 -1.27
C VAL A 98 -15.95 -4.44 -1.59
N ILE A 99 -14.96 -5.18 -2.11
CA ILE A 99 -15.13 -6.59 -2.47
C ILE A 99 -14.46 -7.46 -1.41
N LYS A 100 -15.26 -8.26 -0.70
CA LYS A 100 -14.78 -9.25 0.27
C LYS A 100 -14.55 -10.60 -0.40
N GLY A 101 -13.58 -11.35 0.12
CA GLY A 101 -13.32 -12.71 -0.34
C GLY A 101 -12.77 -12.80 -1.76
N ALA A 102 -12.20 -11.72 -2.30
CA ALA A 102 -11.72 -11.68 -3.68
C ALA A 102 -10.50 -12.58 -3.94
N SER A 103 -9.65 -12.81 -2.94
CA SER A 103 -8.46 -13.66 -3.07
C SER A 103 -8.00 -14.21 -1.71
N ASP A 104 -7.29 -15.35 -1.71
CA ASP A 104 -6.68 -15.89 -0.49
C ASP A 104 -5.28 -15.30 -0.29
N ASN A 105 -5.21 -14.28 0.57
CA ASN A 105 -3.97 -13.60 0.94
C ASN A 105 -3.51 -13.92 2.37
N LYS A 106 -3.86 -15.09 2.92
CA LYS A 106 -3.44 -15.48 4.29
C LYS A 106 -1.92 -15.45 4.47
N ASN A 107 -1.16 -15.96 3.49
CA ASN A 107 0.30 -15.93 3.56
C ASN A 107 0.84 -14.49 3.45
N PHE A 108 0.35 -13.72 2.49
CA PHE A 108 0.74 -12.32 2.34
C PHE A 108 0.48 -11.52 3.63
N LYS A 109 -0.65 -11.75 4.30
CA LYS A 109 -0.98 -11.15 5.61
C LYS A 109 0.03 -11.52 6.71
N LEU A 110 0.64 -12.70 6.67
CA LEU A 110 1.69 -13.09 7.61
C LEU A 110 3.00 -12.37 7.30
N LEU A 111 3.34 -12.29 6.01
CA LEU A 111 4.56 -11.62 5.54
C LEU A 111 4.54 -10.10 5.81
N THR A 112 3.36 -9.47 5.73
CA THR A 112 3.20 -8.03 5.94
C THR A 112 2.96 -7.60 7.39
N ARG A 113 3.18 -8.50 8.37
CA ARG A 113 3.17 -8.10 9.79
C ARG A 113 4.36 -7.21 10.11
N LYS A 114 4.16 -6.21 10.97
CA LYS A 114 5.22 -5.28 11.41
C LYS A 114 6.51 -6.00 11.80
N ALA A 115 6.44 -6.99 12.69
CA ALA A 115 7.63 -7.75 13.12
C ALA A 115 8.33 -8.50 11.96
N THR A 116 7.55 -9.05 11.02
CA THR A 116 8.10 -9.78 9.87
C THR A 116 8.76 -8.84 8.87
N LEU A 117 8.12 -7.70 8.58
CA LEU A 117 8.68 -6.65 7.74
C LEU A 117 9.92 -6.01 8.38
N LEU A 118 9.91 -5.67 9.67
CA LEU A 118 11.08 -5.14 10.37
C LEU A 118 12.26 -6.12 10.35
N SER A 119 12.00 -7.41 10.55
CA SER A 119 13.05 -8.44 10.53
C SER A 119 13.69 -8.64 9.16
N GLN A 120 13.00 -8.33 8.06
CA GLN A 120 13.45 -8.65 6.70
C GLN A 120 13.80 -7.41 5.86
N LEU A 121 13.12 -6.31 6.12
CA LEU A 121 13.22 -5.05 5.37
C LEU A 121 13.60 -3.87 6.26
N GLY A 122 13.86 -4.06 7.56
CA GLY A 122 14.15 -2.97 8.50
C GLY A 122 15.30 -2.06 8.06
N ASP A 123 16.34 -2.66 7.49
CA ASP A 123 17.52 -1.94 6.96
C ASP A 123 17.31 -1.42 5.52
N SER A 124 16.25 -1.84 4.83
CA SER A 124 15.93 -1.36 3.49
C SER A 124 15.54 0.11 3.55
N THR A 125 16.16 0.92 2.71
CA THR A 125 15.82 2.34 2.59
C THR A 125 14.40 2.47 2.06
N VAL A 126 13.63 3.41 2.60
CA VAL A 126 12.33 3.82 2.07
C VAL A 126 12.30 5.32 1.86
N ARG A 127 11.57 5.75 0.84
CA ARG A 127 11.39 7.18 0.53
C ARG A 127 10.04 7.65 1.05
N LEU A 128 10.09 8.55 2.02
CA LEU A 128 8.92 9.20 2.58
C LEU A 128 8.62 10.49 1.81
N SER A 129 7.34 10.84 1.78
CA SER A 129 6.82 12.07 1.19
C SER A 129 6.19 12.94 2.27
N SER A 130 6.35 14.26 2.20
CA SER A 130 5.61 15.15 3.09
C SER A 130 4.11 15.14 2.81
N ALA A 131 3.29 15.24 3.86
CA ALA A 131 1.82 15.15 3.81
C ALA A 131 1.12 16.45 3.41
N ASN A 132 1.85 17.43 2.85
CA ASN A 132 1.26 18.63 2.27
C ASN A 132 0.69 18.35 0.86
N THR A 133 -0.10 19.28 0.33
CA THR A 133 -0.79 19.15 -0.98
C THR A 133 0.14 18.81 -2.14
N TYR A 134 1.42 19.14 -2.04
CA TYR A 134 2.38 18.98 -3.12
C TYR A 134 3.38 17.85 -2.89
N SER A 135 3.53 17.37 -1.65
CA SER A 135 4.42 16.27 -1.25
C SER A 135 5.85 16.37 -1.82
N TYR A 136 6.37 17.61 -1.92
CA TYR A 136 7.65 17.88 -2.57
C TYR A 136 8.85 17.43 -1.76
N ASP A 137 8.77 17.54 -0.43
CA ASP A 137 9.88 17.13 0.42
C ASP A 137 9.92 15.60 0.48
N LYS A 138 11.10 15.06 0.19
CA LYS A 138 11.39 13.63 0.24
C LYS A 138 12.43 13.37 1.31
N LEU A 139 12.24 12.26 2.02
CA LEU A 139 13.15 11.85 3.07
C LEU A 139 13.43 10.35 2.92
N ASP A 140 14.70 10.00 2.74
CA ASP A 140 15.13 8.60 2.68
C ASP A 140 15.57 8.15 4.08
N VAL A 141 14.95 7.11 4.61
CA VAL A 141 15.26 6.52 5.93
C VAL A 141 15.21 5.00 5.86
N PRO A 142 15.87 4.25 6.76
CA PRO A 142 15.60 2.82 6.93
C PRO A 142 14.13 2.58 7.27
N PHE A 143 13.55 1.50 6.77
CA PHE A 143 12.16 1.13 7.05
C PHE A 143 11.89 0.96 8.55
N ALA A 144 12.87 0.46 9.31
CA ALA A 144 12.79 0.37 10.76
C ALA A 144 12.61 1.75 11.40
N GLN A 145 13.40 2.74 10.97
CA GLN A 145 13.26 4.12 11.44
C GLN A 145 11.89 4.69 11.11
N TYR A 146 11.36 4.46 9.90
CA TYR A 146 9.98 4.88 9.56
C TYR A 146 8.94 4.28 10.52
N CYS A 147 9.02 2.97 10.77
CA CYS A 147 8.08 2.26 11.64
C CYS A 147 8.17 2.63 13.13
N GLU A 148 9.31 3.12 13.59
CA GLU A 148 9.58 3.43 15.00
C GLU A 148 9.43 4.92 15.30
N GLU A 149 9.85 5.79 14.38
CA GLU A 149 9.93 7.24 14.60
C GLU A 149 8.84 8.04 13.89
N HIS A 150 8.22 7.51 12.83
CA HIS A 150 7.21 8.25 12.05
C HIS A 150 5.80 7.65 12.16
N MET A 151 5.69 6.34 12.40
CA MET A 151 4.42 5.64 12.60
C MET A 151 3.94 5.73 14.05
N HIS A 152 3.60 6.95 14.48
CA HIS A 152 3.00 7.25 15.77
C HIS A 152 1.82 8.23 15.63
N PRO A 153 0.94 8.36 16.65
CA PRO A 153 -0.11 9.36 16.64
C PRO A 153 0.48 10.76 16.45
N GLN A 154 -0.06 11.52 15.51
CA GLN A 154 0.41 12.86 15.19
C GLN A 154 -0.35 13.91 16.02
N ASP A 155 0.35 14.95 16.46
CA ASP A 155 -0.26 16.11 17.09
C ASP A 155 -1.06 16.90 16.02
N LEU A 156 -2.27 17.36 16.39
CA LEU A 156 -3.11 18.19 15.50
C LEU A 156 -2.46 19.52 15.14
N SER A 157 -1.44 19.96 15.88
CA SER A 157 -0.65 21.15 15.60
C SER A 157 0.53 20.90 14.66
N THR A 158 0.91 19.65 14.38
CA THR A 158 1.98 19.32 13.43
C THR A 158 1.60 19.74 12.02
N LEU A 159 2.51 20.44 11.34
CA LEU A 159 2.25 20.90 9.97
C LEU A 159 2.38 19.74 8.97
N GLY A 160 1.56 19.75 7.91
CA GLY A 160 1.62 18.70 6.89
C GLY A 160 2.96 18.60 6.16
N ASN A 161 3.77 19.67 6.12
CA ASN A 161 5.13 19.61 5.57
C ASN A 161 6.16 18.98 6.53
N GLU A 162 5.81 18.80 7.80
CA GLU A 162 6.63 18.15 8.84
C GLU A 162 6.18 16.69 9.06
N THR A 163 4.96 16.34 8.62
CA THR A 163 4.45 14.97 8.62
C THR A 163 4.90 14.22 7.38
N PHE A 164 5.58 13.10 7.56
CA PHE A 164 6.09 12.25 6.48
C PHE A 164 5.39 10.89 6.47
N TYR A 165 5.07 10.38 5.27
CA TYR A 165 4.43 9.08 5.08
C TYR A 165 5.01 8.33 3.89
N LEU A 166 4.90 7.01 3.93
CA LEU A 166 5.43 6.12 2.91
C LEU A 166 4.47 6.06 1.71
N PHE A 167 4.85 6.70 0.59
CA PHE A 167 4.00 6.71 -0.61
C PHE A 167 4.79 7.03 -1.89
N GLY A 168 4.45 6.31 -2.96
CA GLY A 168 4.75 6.70 -4.35
C GLY A 168 6.03 6.16 -4.96
N ASP A 169 7.11 5.98 -4.19
CA ASP A 169 8.45 5.73 -4.73
C ASP A 169 9.11 4.44 -4.18
N HIS A 170 8.62 3.26 -4.59
CA HIS A 170 9.22 1.97 -4.23
C HIS A 170 9.68 1.21 -5.48
N THR A 171 10.93 1.43 -5.89
CA THR A 171 11.55 0.71 -7.02
C THR A 171 12.55 -0.35 -6.57
N GLN A 172 12.72 -0.56 -5.25
CA GLN A 172 13.74 -1.49 -4.77
C GLN A 172 13.29 -2.95 -4.96
N PRO A 173 14.18 -3.83 -5.45
CA PRO A 173 13.85 -5.24 -5.76
C PRO A 173 13.22 -6.03 -4.61
N GLU A 174 13.56 -5.70 -3.37
CA GLU A 174 13.13 -6.39 -2.16
C GLU A 174 11.62 -6.28 -1.95
N TRP A 175 11.04 -5.11 -2.24
CA TRP A 175 9.58 -4.89 -2.20
C TRP A 175 8.88 -5.64 -3.33
N VAL A 176 9.50 -5.72 -4.50
CA VAL A 176 8.97 -6.47 -5.65
C VAL A 176 8.86 -7.96 -5.29
N SER A 177 9.86 -8.52 -4.60
CA SER A 177 9.84 -9.91 -4.12
C SER A 177 8.66 -10.17 -3.18
N LEU A 178 8.45 -9.30 -2.18
CA LEU A 178 7.31 -9.40 -1.25
C LEU A 178 5.96 -9.42 -2.00
N LEU A 179 5.80 -8.55 -3.02
CA LEU A 179 4.56 -8.44 -3.80
C LEU A 179 4.26 -9.67 -4.66
N THR A 180 5.25 -10.53 -4.95
CA THR A 180 4.99 -11.80 -5.65
C THR A 180 4.11 -12.77 -4.85
N HIS A 181 4.05 -12.61 -3.53
CA HIS A 181 3.19 -13.41 -2.66
C HIS A 181 1.74 -12.91 -2.60
N TYR A 182 1.43 -11.77 -3.22
CA TYR A 182 0.08 -11.22 -3.26
C TYR A 182 -0.77 -11.87 -4.34
N SER A 183 -1.90 -12.45 -3.95
CA SER A 183 -2.91 -12.95 -4.86
C SER A 183 -3.85 -11.82 -5.30
N LEU A 184 -3.78 -11.46 -6.58
CA LEU A 184 -4.65 -10.47 -7.20
C LEU A 184 -6.13 -10.90 -7.15
N PRO A 185 -7.07 -9.95 -7.01
CA PRO A 185 -8.50 -10.24 -7.16
C PRO A 185 -8.83 -10.65 -8.62
N PRO A 186 -9.92 -11.40 -8.86
CA PRO A 186 -10.27 -11.94 -10.18
C PRO A 186 -10.86 -10.90 -11.14
N TYR A 187 -10.97 -9.64 -10.73
CA TYR A 187 -11.57 -8.57 -11.52
C TYR A 187 -10.51 -7.82 -12.31
N PHE A 188 -10.80 -7.55 -13.59
CA PHE A 188 -9.89 -6.83 -14.47
C PHE A 188 -10.62 -5.74 -15.25
N LEU A 189 -9.86 -4.74 -15.71
CA LEU A 189 -10.37 -3.72 -16.63
C LEU A 189 -9.83 -4.02 -18.04
N PRO A 190 -10.67 -3.99 -19.08
CA PRO A 190 -10.20 -4.14 -20.46
C PRO A 190 -9.07 -3.14 -20.77
N GLN A 191 -8.01 -3.60 -21.45
CA GLN A 191 -6.84 -2.79 -21.85
C GLN A 191 -5.99 -2.22 -20.70
N HIS A 192 -6.18 -2.70 -19.47
CA HIS A 192 -5.36 -2.29 -18.33
C HIS A 192 -4.63 -3.50 -17.73
N SER A 193 -3.45 -3.25 -17.16
CA SER A 193 -2.73 -4.20 -16.33
C SER A 193 -2.90 -3.84 -14.85
N PRO A 194 -2.89 -4.83 -13.93
CA PRO A 194 -2.79 -4.56 -12.51
C PRO A 194 -1.52 -3.76 -12.20
N MET A 195 -1.61 -2.90 -11.19
CA MET A 195 -0.46 -2.20 -10.63
C MET A 195 -0.47 -2.41 -9.13
N LEU A 196 0.64 -2.94 -8.61
CA LEU A 196 0.84 -3.12 -7.18
C LEU A 196 1.75 -2.02 -6.67
N SER A 197 1.40 -1.48 -5.52
CA SER A 197 2.23 -0.56 -4.76
C SER A 197 2.14 -0.96 -3.29
N PHE A 198 3.23 -0.76 -2.56
CA PHE A 198 3.30 -0.93 -1.11
C PHE A 198 3.42 0.45 -0.47
N GLY A 199 2.73 0.70 0.64
CA GLY A 199 2.68 1.97 1.35
C GLY A 199 1.89 1.86 2.64
#